data_AF-A0A1P8THQ1-F1
#
_entry.id   AF-A0A1P8THQ1-F1
#
_cell.length_a   1.000
_cell.length_b   1.000
_cell.length_c   1.000
_cell.angle_alpha   90.00
_cell.angle_beta   90.00
_cell.angle_gamma   90.00
#
_symmetry.space_group_name_H-M   'P 1'
#
loop_
_entity.id
_entity.type
_entity.pdbx_description
1 polymer ?
#
loop_
_entity_poly.entity_id
_entity_poly.type
_entity_poly.pdbx_seq_one_letter_code
_entity_poly.pdbx_strand_id
1 'polypeptide(L)'
;MAEPAAEPADVTAAAARWGPELDRVGLLSEREKQVFSLLGAGYSNRGIASRLRVTERTVKAHVAGILAKLDVESRLQVGLVAQVYQLMYQGTVSHSDALPEN
;
A
#
# COMPACT_ATOMS: atom_id res chain seq x y z
N MET A 1 27.01 27.21 -9.96
CA MET A 1 26.94 25.74 -9.85
C MET A 1 26.10 25.45 -8.62
N ALA A 2 24.78 25.45 -8.79
CA ALA A 2 23.83 25.16 -7.71
C ALA A 2 23.45 23.69 -7.85
N GLU A 3 23.68 22.91 -6.80
CA GLU A 3 23.04 21.61 -6.63
C GLU A 3 21.52 21.84 -6.65
N PRO A 4 20.75 21.17 -7.54
CA PRO A 4 19.31 21.18 -7.38
C PRO A 4 19.00 20.29 -6.18
N ALA A 5 18.70 20.93 -5.05
CA ALA A 5 17.95 20.34 -3.96
C ALA A 5 16.77 19.58 -4.58
N ALA A 6 16.67 18.28 -4.28
CA ALA A 6 15.59 17.42 -4.72
C ALA A 6 14.25 18.11 -4.46
N GLU A 7 13.67 18.66 -5.53
CA GLU A 7 12.32 19.20 -5.54
C GLU A 7 11.39 18.11 -4.99
N PRO A 8 10.36 18.42 -4.21
CA PRO A 8 9.36 17.43 -3.81
C PRO A 8 8.69 16.95 -5.10
N ALA A 9 9.23 15.89 -5.70
CA ALA A 9 8.83 15.32 -6.96
C ALA A 9 7.40 14.81 -6.88
N ASP A 10 6.48 15.75 -7.06
CA ASP A 10 5.20 15.64 -7.72
C ASP A 10 4.39 14.40 -7.33
N VAL A 11 3.99 14.33 -6.05
CA VAL A 11 3.00 13.37 -5.56
C VAL A 11 1.73 13.44 -6.43
N THR A 12 1.42 14.63 -6.96
CA THR A 12 0.31 14.88 -7.89
C THR A 12 0.53 14.21 -9.26
N ALA A 13 1.72 14.27 -9.85
CA ALA A 13 2.04 13.59 -11.11
C ALA A 13 2.16 12.07 -10.92
N ALA A 14 2.71 11.63 -9.79
CA ALA A 14 2.70 10.22 -9.41
C ALA A 14 1.26 9.70 -9.27
N ALA A 15 0.37 10.48 -8.66
CA ALA A 15 -1.04 10.15 -8.57
C ALA A 15 -1.78 10.19 -9.90
N ALA A 16 -1.47 11.14 -10.78
CA ALA A 16 -2.02 11.17 -12.13
C ALA A 16 -1.64 9.91 -12.92
N ARG A 17 -0.43 9.39 -12.71
CA ARG A 17 0.04 8.13 -13.31
C ARG A 17 -0.68 6.90 -12.75
N TRP A 18 -1.03 6.90 -11.46
CA TRP A 18 -1.72 5.77 -10.81
C TRP A 18 -3.23 6.00 -10.63
N GLY A 19 -3.81 6.99 -11.31
CA GLY A 19 -5.21 7.39 -11.17
C GLY A 19 -6.20 6.22 -11.25
N PRO A 20 -6.15 5.37 -12.30
CA PRO A 20 -7.08 4.25 -12.41
C PRO A 20 -6.86 3.16 -11.34
N GLU A 21 -5.62 2.91 -10.94
CA GLU A 21 -5.31 1.94 -9.87
C GLU A 21 -5.77 2.45 -8.51
N LEU A 22 -5.62 3.75 -8.23
CA LEU A 22 -6.08 4.39 -6.99
C LEU A 22 -7.60 4.29 -6.82
N ASP A 23 -8.37 4.45 -7.91
CA ASP A 23 -9.82 4.26 -7.90
C ASP A 23 -10.20 2.80 -7.57
N ARG A 24 -9.44 1.84 -8.13
CA ARG A 24 -9.62 0.40 -7.89
C ARG A 24 -9.26 -0.04 -6.48
N VAL A 25 -8.54 0.76 -5.67
CA VAL A 25 -8.28 0.46 -4.25
C VAL A 25 -9.59 0.28 -3.47
N GLY A 26 -10.68 0.94 -3.88
CA GLY A 26 -12.02 0.75 -3.31
C GLY A 26 -12.59 -0.68 -3.45
N LEU A 27 -12.11 -1.45 -4.43
CA LEU A 27 -12.54 -2.84 -4.70
C LEU A 27 -11.82 -3.88 -3.82
N LEU A 28 -10.77 -3.46 -3.11
CA LEU A 28 -10.05 -4.32 -2.19
C LEU A 28 -10.93 -4.62 -0.97
N SER A 29 -10.91 -5.87 -0.50
CA SER A 29 -11.49 -6.24 0.79
C SER A 29 -10.69 -5.62 1.93
N GLU A 30 -11.26 -5.57 3.12
CA GLU A 30 -10.57 -5.04 4.31
C GLU A 30 -9.23 -5.72 4.59
N ARG A 31 -9.15 -7.05 4.39
CA ARG A 31 -7.89 -7.79 4.53
C ARG A 31 -6.88 -7.45 3.45
N GLU A 32 -7.33 -7.25 2.21
CA GLU A 32 -6.47 -6.80 1.12
C GLU A 32 -5.98 -5.37 1.33
N LYS A 33 -6.81 -4.46 1.84
CA LYS A 33 -6.41 -3.09 2.20
C LYS A 33 -5.35 -3.07 3.31
N GLN A 34 -5.46 -3.95 4.29
CA GLN A 34 -4.44 -4.11 5.34
C GLN A 34 -3.09 -4.55 4.73
N VAL A 35 -3.11 -5.59 3.89
CA VAL A 35 -1.89 -6.07 3.20
C VAL A 35 -1.33 -4.98 2.28
N PHE A 36 -2.16 -4.33 1.48
CA PHE A 36 -1.83 -3.23 0.60
C PHE A 36 -1.14 -2.08 1.35
N SER A 37 -1.71 -1.65 2.47
CA SER A 37 -1.12 -0.59 3.31
C SER A 37 0.28 -0.97 3.82
N LEU A 38 0.46 -2.22 4.24
CA LEU A 38 1.77 -2.70 4.72
C LEU A 38 2.78 -2.84 3.56
N LEU A 39 2.33 -3.15 2.34
CA LEU A 39 3.20 -3.14 1.16
C LEU A 39 3.69 -1.72 0.83
N GLY A 40 2.83 -0.71 0.93
CA GLY A 40 3.21 0.70 0.76
C GLY A 40 4.23 1.19 1.79
N ALA A 41 4.16 0.66 3.01
CA ALA A 41 5.16 0.89 4.06
C ALA A 41 6.46 0.08 3.88
N GLY A 42 6.58 -0.75 2.83
CA GLY A 42 7.79 -1.50 2.51
C GLY A 42 7.97 -2.81 3.30
N TYR A 43 6.95 -3.31 4.00
CA TYR A 43 7.08 -4.58 4.73
C TYR A 43 7.25 -5.77 3.79
N SER A 44 8.09 -6.74 4.20
CA SER A 44 8.21 -8.04 3.53
C SER A 44 6.98 -8.91 3.76
N ASN A 45 6.75 -9.92 2.93
CA ASN A 45 5.63 -10.86 3.13
C ASN A 45 5.66 -11.51 4.52
N ARG A 46 6.86 -11.79 5.04
CA ARG A 46 7.06 -12.28 6.41
C ARG A 46 6.69 -11.24 7.46
N GLY A 47 7.07 -9.98 7.28
CA GLY A 47 6.69 -8.88 8.17
C GLY A 47 5.17 -8.65 8.20
N ILE A 48 4.54 -8.70 7.02
CA ILE A 48 3.08 -8.61 6.88
C ILE A 48 2.40 -9.79 7.57
N ALA A 49 2.90 -11.01 7.34
CA ALA A 49 2.39 -12.23 7.95
C ALA A 49 2.41 -12.15 9.48
N SER A 50 3.53 -11.73 10.07
CA SER A 50 3.65 -11.52 11.52
C SER A 50 2.66 -10.48 12.04
N ARG A 51 2.48 -9.36 11.32
CA ARG A 51 1.63 -8.25 11.79
C ARG A 51 0.14 -8.55 11.67
N LEU A 52 -0.26 -9.30 10.66
CA LEU A 52 -1.65 -9.72 10.45
C LEU A 52 -1.99 -11.07 11.11
N ARG A 53 -1.02 -11.69 11.81
CA ARG A 53 -1.13 -13.03 12.41
C ARG A 53 -1.58 -14.10 11.39
N VAL A 54 -1.03 -14.06 10.18
CA VAL A 54 -1.29 -15.02 9.08
C VAL A 54 0.01 -15.66 8.59
N THR A 55 -0.08 -16.59 7.63
CA THR A 55 1.11 -17.19 7.01
C THR A 55 1.60 -16.40 5.79
N GLU A 56 2.88 -16.52 5.44
CA GLU A 56 3.41 -15.94 4.19
C GLU A 56 2.67 -16.42 2.94
N ARG A 57 2.18 -17.67 2.95
CA ARG A 57 1.35 -18.22 1.87
C ARG A 57 0.03 -17.46 1.74
N THR A 58 -0.61 -17.17 2.87
CA THR A 58 -1.84 -16.36 2.92
C THR A 58 -1.59 -14.94 2.42
N VAL A 59 -0.47 -14.31 2.82
CA VAL A 59 -0.08 -12.99 2.30
C VAL A 59 0.11 -13.03 0.79
N LYS A 60 0.81 -14.04 0.25
CA LYS A 60 0.98 -14.19 -1.20
C LYS A 60 -0.35 -14.34 -1.94
N ALA A 61 -1.32 -15.06 -1.36
CA ALA A 61 -2.66 -15.17 -1.92
C ALA A 61 -3.39 -13.82 -1.94
N HIS A 62 -3.31 -13.04 -0.85
CA HIS A 62 -3.85 -11.68 -0.82
C HIS A 62 -3.15 -10.76 -1.82
N VAL A 63 -1.82 -10.83 -1.95
CA VAL A 63 -1.06 -10.05 -2.94
C VAL A 63 -1.52 -10.40 -4.35
N ALA A 64 -1.72 -11.68 -4.68
CA ALA A 64 -2.24 -12.09 -5.99
C ALA A 64 -3.64 -11.53 -6.26
N GLY A 65 -4.53 -11.54 -5.25
CA GLY A 65 -5.86 -10.91 -5.35
C GLY A 65 -5.78 -9.40 -5.57
N ILE A 66 -4.90 -8.72 -4.83
CA ILE A 66 -4.64 -7.28 -4.97
C ILE A 66 -4.13 -6.95 -6.37
N LEU A 67 -3.15 -7.71 -6.88
CA LEU A 67 -2.61 -7.54 -8.24
C LEU A 67 -3.72 -7.64 -9.28
N ALA A 68 -4.57 -8.67 -9.19
CA ALA A 68 -5.67 -8.88 -10.12
C ALA A 68 -6.75 -7.78 -10.04
N LYS A 69 -7.04 -7.25 -8.85
CA LYS A 69 -8.06 -6.20 -8.66
C LYS A 69 -7.59 -4.81 -9.07
N LEU A 70 -6.32 -4.51 -8.79
CA LEU A 70 -5.70 -3.25 -9.18
C LEU A 70 -5.24 -3.27 -10.64
N ASP A 71 -5.18 -4.46 -11.28
CA ASP A 71 -4.74 -4.68 -12.66
C ASP A 71 -3.26 -4.32 -12.86
N VAL A 72 -2.44 -4.64 -11.87
CA VAL A 72 -1.00 -4.39 -11.88
C VAL A 72 -0.25 -5.71 -11.91
N GLU A 73 0.93 -5.70 -12.52
CA GLU A 73 1.69 -6.91 -12.82
C GLU A 73 2.75 -7.23 -11.77
N SER A 74 3.12 -6.25 -10.95
CA SER A 74 4.22 -6.40 -9.99
C SER A 74 3.90 -5.89 -8.61
N ARG A 75 4.40 -6.62 -7.60
CA ARG A 75 4.39 -6.19 -6.19
C ARG A 75 5.01 -4.80 -6.01
N LEU A 76 6.02 -4.46 -6.81
CA LEU A 76 6.62 -3.13 -6.78
C LEU A 76 5.59 -2.06 -7.15
N GLN A 77 4.81 -2.28 -8.21
CA GLN A 77 3.74 -1.38 -8.63
C GLN A 77 2.69 -1.25 -7.53
N VAL A 78 2.26 -2.36 -6.92
CA VAL A 78 1.35 -2.33 -5.75
C VAL A 78 1.91 -1.48 -4.63
N GLY A 79 3.19 -1.64 -4.29
CA GLY A 79 3.86 -0.84 -3.26
C GLY A 79 3.87 0.66 -3.59
N LEU A 80 4.11 1.02 -4.85
CA LEU A 80 4.08 2.41 -5.32
C LEU A 80 2.67 2.98 -5.27
N VAL A 81 1.65 2.26 -5.76
CA VAL A 81 0.25 2.70 -5.67
C VAL A 81 -0.15 2.85 -4.20
N ALA A 82 0.23 1.92 -3.33
CA ALA A 82 -0.04 2.01 -1.90
C ALA A 82 0.65 3.20 -1.24
N GLN A 83 1.88 3.49 -1.62
CA GLN A 83 2.62 4.64 -1.12
C GLN A 83 1.97 5.96 -1.56
N VAL A 84 1.61 6.08 -2.84
CA VAL A 84 0.88 7.26 -3.35
C VAL A 84 -0.50 7.38 -2.69
N TYR A 85 -1.24 6.28 -2.55
CA TYR A 85 -2.51 6.24 -1.83
C TYR A 85 -2.34 6.73 -0.39
N GLN A 86 -1.32 6.26 0.33
CA GLN A 86 -1.05 6.72 1.69
C GLN A 86 -0.73 8.22 1.77
N LEU A 87 0.02 8.75 0.80
CA LEU A 87 0.32 10.18 0.73
C LEU A 87 -0.92 11.02 0.45
N MET A 88 -1.85 10.53 -0.39
CA MET A 88 -3.08 11.25 -0.74
C MET A 88 -4.20 11.13 0.31
N TYR A 89 -4.33 9.96 0.94
CA TYR A 89 -5.40 9.64 1.89
C TYR A 89 -4.92 9.64 3.35
N GLN A 90 -3.82 10.34 3.64
CA GLN A 90 -3.17 10.45 4.95
C GLN A 90 -4.03 11.12 6.06
N GLY A 91 -5.32 11.34 5.81
CA GLY A 91 -6.30 11.84 6.78
C GLY A 91 -7.12 10.77 7.52
N THR A 92 -6.97 9.47 7.25
CA THR A 92 -7.93 8.46 7.76
C THR A 92 -7.36 7.32 8.60
N VAL A 93 -6.05 7.19 8.78
CA VAL A 93 -5.50 6.18 9.70
C VAL A 93 -5.02 6.83 10.98
N SER A 94 -6.01 7.25 11.78
CA SER A 94 -5.86 7.31 13.23
C SER A 94 -5.29 5.96 13.67
N HIS A 95 -4.06 5.97 14.18
CA HIS A 95 -3.35 4.80 14.72
C HIS A 95 -3.96 4.31 16.05
N SER A 96 -5.23 4.63 16.30
CA SER A 96 -5.99 4.18 17.46
C SER A 96 -6.77 2.91 17.13
N ASP A 97 -6.05 1.83 16.84
CA ASP A 97 -6.46 0.53 17.37
C ASP A 97 -5.38 0.12 18.36
N ALA A 98 -5.51 0.68 19.56
CA ALA A 98 -4.96 0.06 20.74
C ALA A 98 -5.51 -1.36 20.78
N LEU A 99 -4.62 -2.35 20.74
CA LEU A 99 -4.91 -3.65 21.32
C LEU A 99 -4.52 -3.56 22.80
N PRO A 100 -5.46 -3.37 23.76
CA PRO A 100 -5.26 -3.90 25.09
C PRO A 100 -5.78 -5.34 25.08
N GLU A 101 -4.90 -6.32 25.17
CA GLU A 101 -5.32 -7.64 25.66
C GLU A 101 -4.18 -8.29 26.46
N ASN A 102 -4.34 -8.04 27.77
CA ASN A 102 -3.83 -8.69 28.97
C ASN A 102 -3.45 -10.17 28.85
#